data_AF-A0AAW6XNN4-F1
#
_entry.id   AF-A0AAW6XNN4-F1
#
_cell.length_a   1.000
_cell.length_b   1.000
_cell.length_c   1.000
_cell.angle_alpha   90.00
_cell.angle_beta   90.00
_cell.angle_gamma   90.00
#
_symmetry.space_group_name_H-M   'P 1'
#
loop_
_entity.id
_entity.type
_entity.pdbx_description
1 polymer ?
#
loop_
_entity_poly.entity_id
_entity_poly.type
_entity_poly.pdbx_seq_one_letter_code
_entity_poly.pdbx_strand_id
1 'polypeptide(L)' 'LRETDTFDTFMESSWYYARYTCPEYKEGMLDSKAANYWLPVDIYIGGIEHAIMHLLYFRFFHKLMRDAGMVNSDEPA' A
#
# COMPACT_ATOMS: atom_id res chain seq x y z
N LEU A 1 -3.13 15.82 -25.66
CA LEU A 1 -3.24 16.48 -24.34
C LEU A 1 -2.82 15.49 -23.27
N ARG A 2 -2.24 15.96 -22.16
CA ARG A 2 -2.05 15.18 -20.92
C ARG A 2 -2.90 15.84 -19.83
N GLU A 3 -3.35 15.06 -18.85
CA GLU A 3 -3.97 15.61 -17.64
C GLU A 3 -2.98 16.51 -16.91
N THR A 4 -3.46 17.62 -16.34
CA THR A 4 -2.66 18.60 -15.61
C THR A 4 -2.89 18.55 -14.11
N ASP A 5 -3.99 17.93 -13.66
CA ASP A 5 -4.26 17.71 -12.24
C ASP A 5 -3.27 16.70 -11.64
N THR A 6 -2.95 16.86 -10.36
CA THR A 6 -2.07 15.97 -9.61
C THR A 6 -2.86 15.10 -8.64
N PHE A 7 -2.29 13.97 -8.24
CA PHE A 7 -2.88 13.17 -7.18
C PHE A 7 -2.83 13.87 -5.82
N ASP A 8 -3.81 13.56 -4.98
CA ASP A 8 -3.74 13.82 -3.55
C ASP A 8 -2.62 12.96 -2.93
N THR A 9 -1.91 13.52 -1.96
CA THR A 9 -0.85 12.86 -1.19
C THR A 9 -1.24 11.53 -0.52
N PHE A 10 -2.54 11.29 -0.28
CA PHE A 10 -3.02 9.99 0.20
C PHE A 10 -2.80 8.87 -0.81
N MET A 11 -2.66 9.18 -2.09
CA MET A 11 -2.33 8.19 -3.12
C MET A 11 -1.01 7.48 -2.79
N GLU A 12 0.03 8.24 -2.45
CA GLU A 12 1.35 7.68 -2.15
C GLU A 12 1.39 7.02 -0.76
N SER A 13 0.75 7.62 0.25
CA SER A 13 0.75 7.07 1.61
C SER A 13 -0.09 5.80 1.77
N SER A 14 -0.90 5.42 0.78
CA SER A 14 -1.78 4.25 0.86
C SER A 14 -1.09 2.91 0.59
N TRP A 15 0.12 2.89 0.04
CA TRP A 15 0.80 1.65 -0.36
C TRP A 15 2.31 1.59 -0.07
N TYR A 16 2.89 2.64 0.50
CA TYR A 16 4.32 2.73 0.81
C TYR A 16 4.85 1.57 1.68
N TYR A 17 4.05 1.08 2.63
CA TYR A 17 4.41 -0.04 3.51
C TYR A 17 4.73 -1.32 2.72
N ALA A 18 3.99 -1.60 1.65
CA ALA A 18 4.26 -2.72 0.76
C ALA A 18 5.50 -2.43 -0.10
N ARG A 19 5.70 -1.18 -0.53
CA ARG A 19 6.88 -0.83 -1.33
C ARG A 19 8.18 -1.00 -0.56
N TYR A 20 8.18 -0.82 0.75
CA TYR A 20 9.35 -1.07 1.60
C TYR A 20 9.82 -2.53 1.61
N THR A 21 8.99 -3.51 1.24
CA THR A 21 9.42 -4.91 1.17
C THR A 21 10.35 -5.17 -0.03
N CYS A 22 10.30 -4.31 -1.05
CA CYS A 22 11.07 -4.45 -2.29
C CYS A 22 11.37 -3.08 -2.96
N PRO A 23 12.08 -2.15 -2.28
CA PRO A 23 12.20 -0.76 -2.71
C PRO A 23 12.93 -0.61 -4.05
N GLU A 24 13.89 -1.49 -4.33
CA GLU A 24 14.69 -1.47 -5.56
C GLU A 24 14.12 -2.26 -6.73
N TYR A 25 12.97 -2.93 -6.57
CA TYR A 25 12.35 -3.71 -7.65
C TYR A 25 11.88 -2.81 -8.80
N LYS A 26 12.29 -3.06 -10.05
CA LYS A 26 12.03 -2.15 -11.19
C LYS A 26 11.07 -2.72 -12.23
N GLU A 27 10.73 -4.00 -12.12
CA GLU A 27 9.93 -4.77 -13.08
C GLU A 27 8.42 -4.65 -12.81
N GLY A 28 8.03 -3.99 -11.72
CA GLY A 28 6.64 -3.71 -11.37
C GLY A 28 6.50 -2.91 -10.09
N MET A 29 5.25 -2.77 -9.64
CA MET A 29 4.91 -2.07 -8.40
C MET A 29 5.46 -2.79 -7.17
N LEU A 30 5.35 -4.12 -7.13
CA LEU A 30 5.84 -4.98 -6.04
C LEU A 30 6.42 -6.29 -6.60
N ASP A 31 7.46 -6.80 -5.94
CA ASP A 31 7.79 -8.23 -6.01
C ASP A 31 6.87 -8.97 -5.04
N SER A 32 5.86 -9.67 -5.58
CA SER A 32 4.87 -10.39 -4.77
C SER A 32 5.50 -11.38 -3.80
N LYS A 33 6.68 -11.96 -4.10
CA LYS A 33 7.33 -12.89 -3.18
C LYS A 33 7.86 -12.17 -1.94
N ALA A 34 8.56 -11.05 -2.14
CA ALA A 34 9.06 -10.23 -1.05
C ALA A 34 7.92 -9.61 -0.24
N ALA A 35 6.89 -9.09 -0.91
CA ALA A 35 5.72 -8.50 -0.25
C ALA A 35 5.01 -9.51 0.66
N ASN A 36 4.73 -10.72 0.16
CA ASN A 36 4.05 -11.77 0.92
C ASN A 36 4.90 -12.45 1.99
N TYR A 37 6.22 -12.25 1.98
CA TYR A 37 7.08 -12.69 3.08
C TYR A 37 6.96 -11.77 4.30
N TRP A 38 6.82 -10.46 4.07
CA TRP A 38 6.83 -9.44 5.12
C TRP A 38 5.43 -8.97 5.55
N LEU A 39 4.44 -9.05 4.66
CA LEU A 39 3.08 -8.58 4.94
C LEU A 39 2.18 -9.72 5.44
N PRO A 40 1.18 -9.41 6.28
CA PRO A 40 0.76 -8.08 6.75
C PRO A 40 1.68 -7.48 7.84
N VAL A 41 1.55 -6.18 8.10
CA VAL A 41 2.32 -5.48 9.15
C VAL A 41 1.86 -5.92 10.53
N ASP A 42 2.73 -6.50 11.35
CA ASP A 42 2.34 -7.00 12.68
C ASP A 42 1.85 -5.91 13.65
N ILE A 43 2.51 -4.74 13.62
CA ILE A 43 2.15 -3.60 14.47
C ILE A 43 2.32 -2.32 13.67
N TYR A 44 1.21 -1.61 13.45
CA TYR A 44 1.21 -0.30 12.82
C TYR A 44 0.93 0.79 13.86
N ILE A 45 1.95 1.59 14.19
CA ILE A 45 1.88 2.66 15.19
C ILE A 45 1.61 3.99 14.49
N GLY A 46 0.54 4.69 14.88
CA GLY A 46 0.18 5.99 14.32
C GLY A 46 -0.71 6.80 15.27
N GLY A 47 -0.89 8.09 14.95
CA GLY A 47 -1.77 8.99 15.69
C GLY A 47 -3.25 8.81 15.33
N ILE A 48 -4.15 9.14 16.27
CA ILE A 48 -5.61 8.97 16.12
C ILE A 48 -6.19 9.88 15.02
N GLU A 49 -5.50 10.96 14.66
CA GLU A 49 -5.85 11.84 13.55
C GLU A 49 -5.95 11.10 12.19
N HIS A 50 -5.29 9.95 12.06
CA HIS A 50 -5.31 9.13 10.85
C HIS A 50 -6.41 8.04 10.84
N ALA A 51 -7.24 7.96 11.89
CA ALA A 51 -8.15 6.83 12.12
C ALA A 51 -9.17 6.58 11.00
N ILE A 52 -9.61 7.63 10.29
CA ILE A 52 -10.60 7.51 9.21
C ILE A 52 -9.89 7.53 7.85
N MET A 53 -9.43 8.69 7.38
CA MET A 53 -8.98 8.86 5.99
C MET A 53 -7.81 7.92 5.63
N HIS A 54 -6.65 8.14 6.25
CA HIS A 54 -5.44 7.37 5.94
C HIS A 54 -5.65 5.88 6.12
N LEU A 55 -6.17 5.45 7.29
CA LEU A 55 -6.38 4.02 7.55
C LEU A 55 -7.44 3.39 6.63
N LEU A 56 -8.44 4.14 6.18
CA LEU A 56 -9.40 3.64 5.20
C LEU A 56 -8.76 3.48 3.82
N TYR A 57 -7.97 4.46 3.36
CA TYR A 57 -7.28 4.38 2.08
C TYR A 57 -6.20 3.29 2.08
N PHE A 58 -5.45 3.14 3.17
CA PHE A 58 -4.49 2.06 3.42
C PHE A 58 -5.13 0.67 3.23
N ARG A 59 -6.30 0.45 3.84
CA ARG A 59 -7.05 -0.82 3.70
C ARG A 59 -7.63 -1.00 2.30
N PHE A 60 -8.16 0.07 1.71
CA PHE A 60 -8.71 0.04 0.35
C PHE A 60 -7.64 -0.34 -0.68
N PHE A 61 -6.47 0.32 -0.63
CA PHE A 61 -5.36 0.04 -1.54
C PHE A 61 -4.80 -1.37 -1.34
N HIS A 62 -4.74 -1.87 -0.11
CA HIS A 62 -4.35 -3.25 0.16
C HIS A 62 -5.25 -4.25 -0.57
N LYS A 63 -6.57 -4.06 -0.51
CA LYS A 63 -7.53 -4.92 -1.20
C LYS A 63 -7.42 -4.81 -2.72
N LEU A 64 -7.18 -3.61 -3.26
CA LEU A 64 -6.89 -3.45 -4.70
C LEU A 64 -5.61 -4.20 -5.10
N MET A 65 -4.55 -4.14 -4.29
CA MET A 65 -3.32 -4.89 -4.55
C MET A 65 -3.53 -6.40 -4.46
N ARG A 66 -4.36 -6.86 -3.51
CA ARG A 66 -4.76 -8.27 -3.39
C ARG A 66 -5.52 -8.72 -4.63
N ASP A 67 -6.51 -7.96 -5.06
CA ASP A 67 -7.35 -8.29 -6.23
C ASP A 67 -6.52 -8.27 -7.53
N ALA A 68 -5.44 -7.50 -7.58
CA ALA A 68 -4.45 -7.51 -8.65
C ALA A 68 -3.39 -8.62 -8.54
N GLY A 69 -3.45 -9.48 -7.50
CA GLY A 69 -2.53 -10.60 -7.29
C GLY A 69 -1.13 -10.23 -6.78
N MET A 70 -0.97 -9.04 -6.19
CA MET A 70 0.31 -8.57 -5.67
C MET A 70 0.56 -9.01 -4.21
N VAL A 71 -0.50 -9.11 -3.41
CA VAL A 71 -0.45 -9.55 -1.99
C VAL A 71 -1.52 -10.61 -1.71
N ASN A 72 -1.31 -11.43 -0.69
CA ASN A 72 -2.12 -12.62 -0.36
C ASN A 72 -2.91 -12.47 0.94
N SER A 73 -2.98 -11.26 1.50
CA SER A 73 -3.73 -10.94 2.73
C SER A 73 -4.89 -10.00 2.44
N ASP A 74 -5.88 -9.98 3.33
CA ASP A 74 -7.08 -9.13 3.19
C ASP A 74 -6.94 -7.76 3.85
N GLU A 75 -6.10 -7.66 4.88
CA GLU A 75 -5.85 -6.44 5.63
C GLU A 75 -4.33 -6.19 5.67
N PRO A 76 -3.89 -4.93 5.60
CA PRO A 76 -2.48 -4.58 5.54
C PRO A 76 -1.75 -4.61 6.89
N ALA A 77 -2.51 -4.56 7.99
CA ALA A 77 -2.06 -4.65 9.39
C ALA A 77 -3.19 -5.25 10.23
#